data_AF-A0A1Q4A4V1-F1
#
_entry.id   AF-A0A1Q4A4V1-F1
#
_cell.length_a   1.000
_cell.length_b   1.000
_cell.length_c   1.000
_cell.angle_alpha   90.00
_cell.angle_beta   90.00
_cell.angle_gamma   90.00
#
_symmetry.space_group_name_H-M   'P 1'
#
loop_
_entity.id
_entity.type
_entity.pdbx_description
1 polymer ?
#
loop_
_entity_poly.entity_id
_entity_poly.type
_entity_poly.pdbx_seq_one_letter_code
_entity_poly.pdbx_strand_id
1 'polypeptide(L)'
;MALLRKYGLVVLGVVLSAVGAVLLLTQPVSFGWTAYAPLSSATFVPPGPTPGMIAGLVLLVVGLMVVAGWVGFRIGRNRDSS
;
A
#
# COMPACT_ATOMS: atom_id res chain seq x y z
N MET A 1 25.54 -11.28 -12.13
CA MET A 1 24.09 -11.46 -12.37
C MET A 1 23.34 -12.29 -11.31
N ALA A 2 23.96 -13.21 -10.57
CA ALA A 2 23.25 -14.06 -9.59
C ALA A 2 22.67 -13.32 -8.36
N LEU A 3 23.27 -12.21 -7.95
CA LEU A 3 22.79 -11.37 -6.85
C LEU A 3 21.49 -10.64 -7.22
N LEU A 4 21.37 -10.12 -8.45
CA LEU A 4 20.14 -9.49 -8.94
C LEU A 4 18.97 -10.48 -8.91
N ARG A 5 19.21 -11.75 -9.25
CA ARG A 5 18.19 -12.82 -9.21
C ARG A 5 17.78 -13.18 -7.77
N LYS A 6 18.70 -13.06 -6.80
CA LYS A 6 18.46 -13.41 -5.39
C LYS A 6 17.72 -12.30 -4.62
N TYR A 7 18.00 -11.04 -4.94
CA TYR A 7 17.39 -9.86 -4.29
C TYR A 7 16.26 -9.22 -5.11
N GLY A 8 16.08 -9.63 -6.37
CA GLY A 8 15.09 -9.04 -7.28
C GLY A 8 13.67 -9.06 -6.72
N LEU A 9 13.28 -10.10 -6.00
CA LEU A 9 11.96 -10.19 -5.36
C LEU A 9 11.76 -9.14 -4.26
N VAL A 10 12.78 -8.87 -3.44
CA VAL A 10 12.70 -7.83 -2.41
C VAL A 10 12.67 -6.46 -3.04
N VAL A 11 13.54 -6.22 -4.02
CA VAL A 11 13.58 -4.94 -4.72
C VAL A 11 12.23 -4.66 -5.38
N LEU A 12 11.63 -5.66 -6.04
CA LEU A 12 10.30 -5.55 -6.61
C LEU A 12 9.24 -5.25 -5.54
N GLY A 13 9.24 -6.01 -4.43
CA GLY A 13 8.29 -5.78 -3.34
C GLY A 13 8.41 -4.40 -2.73
N VAL A 14 9.62 -3.90 -2.51
CA VAL A 14 9.88 -2.54 -2.00
C VAL A 14 9.42 -1.48 -3.00
N VAL A 15 9.70 -1.66 -4.30
CA VAL A 15 9.26 -0.72 -5.34
C VAL A 15 7.73 -0.68 -5.43
N LEU A 16 7.05 -1.83 -5.42
CA LEU A 16 5.59 -1.90 -5.42
C LEU A 16 5.00 -1.19 -4.20
N SER A 17 5.56 -1.44 -3.02
CA SER A 17 5.14 -0.76 -1.79
C SER A 17 5.33 0.75 -1.86
N ALA A 18 6.48 1.22 -2.36
CA ALA A 18 6.77 2.63 -2.50
C ALA A 18 5.82 3.32 -3.49
N VAL A 19 5.56 2.70 -4.64
CA VAL A 19 4.60 3.22 -5.62
C VAL A 19 3.19 3.28 -5.03
N GLY A 20 2.76 2.22 -4.33
CA GLY A 20 1.47 2.19 -3.66
C GLY A 20 1.31 3.28 -2.61
N ALA A 21 2.34 3.50 -1.79
CA ALA A 21 2.37 4.57 -0.79
C ALA A 21 2.33 5.97 -1.44
N VAL A 22 3.09 6.21 -2.50
CA VAL A 22 3.06 7.48 -3.24
C VAL A 22 1.68 7.74 -3.81
N LEU A 23 1.04 6.76 -4.42
CA LEU A 23 -0.32 6.91 -4.93
C LEU A 23 -1.31 7.29 -3.82
N LEU A 24 -1.23 6.64 -2.65
CA LEU A 24 -2.09 6.97 -1.50
C LEU A 24 -1.84 8.38 -0.96
N LEU A 25 -0.58 8.77 -0.81
CA LEU A 25 -0.18 10.07 -0.25
C LEU A 25 -0.49 11.24 -1.18
N THR A 26 -0.64 10.97 -2.48
CA THR A 26 -0.99 11.98 -3.50
C THR A 26 -2.49 12.07 -3.77
N GLN A 27 -3.33 11.25 -3.13
CA GLN A 27 -4.78 11.35 -3.32
C GLN A 27 -5.31 12.66 -2.72
N PRO A 28 -6.20 13.38 -3.44
CA PRO A 28 -6.80 14.60 -2.93
C PRO A 28 -7.73 14.28 -1.76
N VAL A 29 -7.34 14.71 -0.57
CA VAL A 29 -8.17 14.64 0.65
C VAL A 29 -8.86 16.00 0.84
N SER A 30 -10.16 16.04 0.59
CA SER A 30 -10.97 17.22 0.90
C SER A 30 -11.48 17.13 2.34
N PHE A 31 -10.94 17.96 3.23
CA PHE A 31 -11.52 18.19 4.55
C PHE A 31 -12.52 19.34 4.43
N GLY A 32 -13.82 19.01 4.46
CA GLY A 32 -14.87 20.01 4.47
C GLY A 32 -15.03 20.64 5.86
N TRP A 33 -15.11 21.96 5.94
CA TRP A 33 -15.56 22.65 7.14
C TRP A 33 -16.96 22.12 7.50
N THR A 34 -17.11 21.59 8.71
CA THR A 34 -18.42 21.13 9.22
C THR A 34 -19.40 22.30 9.17
N ALA A 35 -20.33 22.28 8.23
CA ALA A 35 -21.41 23.25 8.19
C ALA A 35 -22.30 23.02 9.42
N TYR A 36 -22.21 23.92 10.40
CA TYR A 36 -23.21 24.03 11.46
C TYR A 36 -24.55 24.44 10.83
N ALA A 37 -25.38 23.46 10.50
CA ALA A 37 -26.82 23.66 10.32
C ALA A 37 -27.55 22.30 10.42
N PRO A 38 -28.20 21.98 11.54
CA PRO A 38 -29.10 20.83 11.62
C PRO A 38 -30.46 21.22 11.01
N LEU A 39 -30.54 21.47 9.70
CA LEU A 39 -31.82 21.59 8.97
C LEU A 39 -31.68 21.48 7.45
N SER A 40 -30.75 20.67 6.96
CA SER A 40 -30.63 20.32 5.54
C SER A 40 -31.07 18.86 5.40
N SER A 41 -32.21 18.61 4.77
CA SER A 41 -32.72 17.28 4.44
C SER A 41 -31.84 16.49 3.45
N ALA A 42 -30.66 17.02 3.09
CA ALA A 42 -29.68 16.33 2.28
C ALA A 42 -28.69 15.59 3.19
N THR A 43 -28.75 14.25 3.15
CA THR A 43 -27.72 13.38 3.72
C THR A 43 -26.42 13.62 2.97
N PHE A 44 -25.39 14.14 3.66
CA PHE A 44 -24.04 14.20 3.10
C PHE A 44 -23.50 12.78 2.95
N VAL A 45 -23.29 12.32 1.71
CA VAL A 45 -22.60 11.08 1.41
C VAL A 45 -21.18 11.45 0.99
N PRO A 46 -20.16 11.07 1.79
CA PRO A 46 -18.77 11.31 1.40
C PRO A 46 -18.46 10.64 0.06
N PRO A 47 -17.62 11.24 -0.79
CA PRO A 47 -17.13 10.57 -1.98
C PRO A 47 -16.48 9.23 -1.61
N GLY A 48 -16.79 8.18 -2.37
CA GLY A 48 -16.16 6.87 -2.22
C GLY A 48 -14.67 6.88 -2.60
N PRO A 49 -13.95 5.76 -2.34
CA PRO A 49 -12.53 5.67 -2.68
C PRO A 49 -12.31 5.84 -4.17
N THR A 50 -11.31 6.66 -4.53
CA THR A 50 -10.95 6.87 -5.93
C THR A 50 -10.24 5.63 -6.50
N PRO A 51 -10.24 5.42 -7.82
CA PRO A 51 -9.46 4.35 -8.45
C PRO A 51 -7.97 4.41 -8.09
N GLY A 52 -7.40 5.61 -7.95
CA GLY A 52 -6.00 5.80 -7.52
C GLY A 52 -5.76 5.33 -6.09
N MET A 53 -6.70 5.57 -5.18
CA MET A 53 -6.64 5.09 -3.80
C MET A 53 -6.71 3.57 -3.72
N ILE A 54 -7.60 2.95 -4.50
CA ILE A 54 -7.72 1.49 -4.61
C ILE A 54 -6.42 0.89 -5.17
N ALA A 55 -5.91 1.42 -6.27
CA ALA A 55 -4.67 0.96 -6.88
C ALA A 55 -3.47 1.11 -5.92
N GLY A 56 -3.38 2.24 -5.21
CA GLY A 56 -2.34 2.49 -4.22
C GLY A 56 -2.37 1.47 -3.07
N LEU A 57 -3.56 1.18 -2.53
CA LEU A 57 -3.76 0.15 -1.50
C LEU A 57 -3.35 -1.23 -1.98
N VAL A 58 -3.79 -1.65 -3.17
CA VAL A 58 -3.45 -2.95 -3.75
C VAL A 58 -1.94 -3.09 -3.92
N LEU A 59 -1.29 -2.09 -4.52
CA LEU A 59 0.16 -2.10 -4.74
C LEU A 59 0.93 -2.15 -3.41
N LEU A 60 0.49 -1.39 -2.41
CA LEU A 60 1.11 -1.36 -1.09
C LEU A 60 1.02 -2.73 -0.41
N VAL A 61 -0.17 -3.32 -0.36
CA VAL A 61 -0.39 -4.62 0.29
C VAL A 61 0.38 -5.73 -0.41
N VAL A 62 0.31 -5.80 -1.75
CA VAL A 62 1.02 -6.81 -2.53
C VAL A 62 2.54 -6.66 -2.36
N GLY A 63 3.07 -5.43 -2.42
CA GLY A 63 4.48 -5.17 -2.21
C GLY A 63 4.97 -5.64 -0.83
N LEU A 64 4.21 -5.34 0.23
CA LEU A 64 4.52 -5.78 1.60
C LEU A 64 4.47 -7.30 1.75
N MET A 65 3.49 -7.97 1.14
CA MET A 65 3.40 -9.43 1.15
C MET A 65 4.63 -10.09 0.50
N VAL A 66 5.10 -9.56 -0.62
CA VAL A 66 6.30 -10.05 -1.30
C VAL A 66 7.54 -9.87 -0.42
N VAL A 67 7.69 -8.71 0.22
CA VAL A 67 8.81 -8.45 1.14
C VAL A 67 8.76 -9.38 2.34
N ALA A 68 7.61 -9.51 3.00
CA ALA A 68 7.43 -10.38 4.16
C ALA A 68 7.71 -11.85 3.83
N GLY A 69 7.19 -12.33 2.69
CA GLY A 69 7.43 -13.69 2.21
C GLY A 69 8.92 -13.97 1.95
N TRP A 70 9.62 -13.03 1.31
CA TRP A 70 11.06 -13.20 1.07
C TRP A 70 11.88 -13.19 2.37
N VAL A 71 11.56 -12.29 3.31
CA VAL A 71 12.22 -12.21 4.61
C VAL A 71 12.01 -13.50 5.39
N GLY A 72 10.77 -14.00 5.44
CA GLY A 72 10.42 -15.27 6.09
C GLY A 72 11.18 -16.45 5.49
N PHE A 73 11.19 -16.57 4.16
CA PHE A 73 11.94 -17.62 3.46
C PHE A 73 13.44 -17.59 3.75
N ARG A 74 14.04 -16.39 3.79
CA ARG A 74 15.48 -16.23 4.09
C ARG A 74 15.81 -16.61 5.53
N ILE A 75 14.96 -16.23 6.49
CA ILE A 75 15.16 -16.58 7.90
C ILE A 75 15.02 -18.09 8.11
N GLY A 76 14.01 -18.72 7.50
CA GLY A 76 13.79 -20.17 7.59
C GLY A 76 14.99 -20.97 7.08
N ARG A 77 15.50 -20.62 5.89
CA ARG A 77 16.65 -21.33 5.30
C ARG A 77 17.93 -21.24 6.14
N ASN A 78 18.11 -20.15 6.89
CA ASN A 78 19.28 -20.00 7.76
C ASN A 78 19.18 -20.84 9.05
N ARG A 79 17.97 -21.25 9.45
CA ARG A 79 17.73 -22.06 10.65
C ARG A 79 17.89 -23.56 10.40
N ASP A 80 17.61 -24.03 9.19
CA ASP A 80 17.77 -25.44 8.81
C ASP A 80 19.25 -25.89 8.66
N SER A 81 20.19 -24.98 8.90
CA SER A 81 21.65 -25.19 8.74
C SER A 81 22.40 -25.33 10.08
N SER A 82 21.70 -25.37 11.21
CA SER A 82 22.24 -25.56 12.57
C SER A 82 21.64 -26.81 13.21
#